data_AF-A0A1Q7JAD8-F1
#
_entry.id   AF-A0A1Q7JAD8-F1
#
_cell.length_a   1.000
_cell.length_b   1.000
_cell.length_c   1.000
_cell.angle_alpha   90.00
_cell.angle_beta   90.00
_cell.angle_gamma   90.00
#
_symmetry.space_group_name_H-M   'P 1'
#
loop_
_entity.id
_entity.type
_entity.pdbx_description
1 polymer ?
#
loop_
_entity_poly.entity_id
_entity_poly.type
_entity_poly.pdbx_seq_one_letter_code
_entity_poly.pdbx_strand_id
1 'polypeptide(L)'
;MTRLVGVPGNFDDRSFDQFAGAYAQATADGERLLFDAHAAEWASPYGLVGLLAAGQASRTAAGERPLLTAPTSPEVLSYWGRAGFFREAGELFEIHGRVPKPKTPTDSDVLLPVTPVRAAEDVHQVVSHIQQRATAILTSELGIDPKATMGFAMALSEACQNIVEHAGTGGWVAVQSYHWRRRLARRVVVIAVADAGVGFRRSLEPAQAKRFGERWGDAAALEAALIQGVSRFRDPGRGQGLKGIRNYISRWDGKISIRSGTARISIVPSWDDDVPLKDGLPAFPGSQVLLIIPEQGSRK
;
A
#
# COMPACT_ATOMS: atom_id res chain seq x y z
N MET A 1 29.87 5.11 -3.07
CA MET A 1 29.27 6.24 -3.80
C MET A 1 27.77 6.24 -3.48
N THR A 2 26.95 7.10 -4.09
CA THR A 2 25.50 7.12 -3.87
C THR A 2 24.78 6.68 -5.14
N ARG A 3 23.87 5.71 -5.04
CA ARG A 3 23.09 5.20 -6.17
C ARG A 3 21.73 5.86 -6.23
N LEU A 4 21.33 6.28 -7.42
CA LEU A 4 20.07 6.96 -7.66
C LEU A 4 18.93 5.95 -7.85
N VAL A 5 17.82 6.17 -7.15
CA VAL A 5 16.53 5.52 -7.39
C VAL A 5 15.53 6.59 -7.78
N GLY A 6 15.20 6.67 -9.06
CA GLY A 6 14.23 7.64 -9.55
C GLY A 6 12.81 7.34 -9.06
N VAL A 7 12.17 8.31 -8.41
CA VAL A 7 10.74 8.24 -8.09
C VAL A 7 9.97 8.69 -9.34
N PRO A 8 8.99 7.90 -9.84
CA PRO A 8 8.22 8.26 -11.03
C PRO A 8 7.50 9.61 -10.89
N GLY A 9 7.36 10.34 -11.99
CA GLY A 9 6.64 11.62 -12.02
C GLY A 9 5.18 11.49 -11.56
N ASN A 10 4.48 10.46 -12.03
CA ASN A 10 3.19 10.04 -11.49
C ASN A 10 3.41 8.72 -10.75
N PHE A 11 3.46 8.76 -9.42
CA PHE A 11 3.81 7.60 -8.61
C PHE A 11 2.58 6.86 -8.07
N ASP A 12 2.15 5.81 -8.76
CA ASP A 12 0.95 5.03 -8.45
C ASP A 12 1.13 3.52 -8.66
N ASP A 13 0.02 2.77 -8.71
CA ASP A 13 0.04 1.32 -8.91
C ASP A 13 0.58 0.89 -10.28
N ARG A 14 0.54 1.77 -11.28
CA ARG A 14 0.99 1.48 -12.65
C ARG A 14 2.47 1.78 -12.84
N SER A 15 2.97 2.84 -12.21
CA SER A 15 4.39 3.16 -12.23
C SER A 15 5.19 2.39 -11.18
N PHE A 16 4.54 1.66 -10.27
CA PHE A 16 5.22 1.01 -9.14
C PHE A 16 6.30 0.03 -9.57
N ASP A 17 6.04 -0.79 -10.60
CA ASP A 17 7.00 -1.78 -11.09
C ASP A 17 8.26 -1.11 -11.68
N GLN A 18 8.12 0.09 -12.26
CA GLN A 18 9.28 0.89 -12.73
C GLN A 18 10.14 1.33 -11.54
N PHE A 19 9.52 1.83 -10.48
CA PHE A 19 10.20 2.20 -9.24
C PHE A 19 10.89 0.99 -8.60
N ALA A 20 10.20 -0.15 -8.50
CA ALA A 20 10.75 -1.39 -7.97
C ALA A 20 11.94 -1.89 -8.80
N GLY A 21 11.90 -1.73 -10.13
CA GLY A 21 13.02 -2.01 -11.03
C GLY A 21 14.26 -1.16 -10.73
N ALA A 22 14.09 0.15 -10.64
CA ALA A 22 15.17 1.07 -10.30
C ALA A 22 15.75 0.78 -8.90
N TYR A 23 14.87 0.50 -7.94
CA TYR A 23 15.27 0.13 -6.58
C TYR A 23 16.09 -1.16 -6.55
N ALA A 24 15.60 -2.24 -7.18
CA ALA A 24 16.30 -3.53 -7.21
C ALA A 24 17.69 -3.41 -7.84
N GLN A 25 17.81 -2.66 -8.94
CA GLN A 25 19.09 -2.40 -9.59
C GLN A 25 20.04 -1.61 -8.69
N ALA A 26 19.56 -0.55 -8.04
CA ALA A 26 20.40 0.30 -7.19
C ALA A 26 20.90 -0.41 -5.92
N THR A 27 20.12 -1.36 -5.38
CA THR A 27 20.50 -2.12 -4.18
C THR A 27 21.56 -3.20 -4.41
N ALA A 28 21.86 -3.57 -5.66
CA ALA A 28 22.75 -4.68 -5.97
C ALA A 28 24.18 -4.51 -5.42
N ASP A 29 24.65 -3.26 -5.36
CA ASP A 29 26.03 -2.93 -5.01
C ASP A 29 26.21 -2.57 -3.52
N GLY A 30 25.13 -2.55 -2.73
CA GLY A 30 25.16 -2.23 -1.29
C GLY A 30 25.50 -0.76 -0.97
N GLU A 31 25.51 0.11 -1.96
CA GLU A 31 25.80 1.54 -1.79
C GLU A 31 24.62 2.31 -1.16
N ARG A 32 24.92 3.46 -0.56
CA ARG A 32 23.90 4.37 -0.04
C ARG A 32 22.97 4.82 -1.17
N LEU A 33 21.67 4.79 -0.93
CA LEU A 33 20.67 5.17 -1.94
C LEU A 33 20.25 6.63 -1.81
N LEU A 34 19.99 7.26 -2.96
CA LEU A 34 19.28 8.52 -3.09
C LEU A 34 17.97 8.27 -3.83
N PHE A 35 16.86 8.40 -3.13
CA PHE A 35 15.53 8.39 -3.70
C PHE A 35 15.22 9.78 -4.23
N ASP A 36 15.04 9.89 -5.53
CA ASP A 36 14.93 11.19 -6.18
C ASP A 36 13.48 11.47 -6.60
N ALA A 37 12.80 12.30 -5.81
CA ALA A 37 11.42 12.74 -6.04
C ALA A 37 11.32 14.18 -6.56
N HIS A 38 12.41 14.82 -6.98
CA HIS A 38 12.38 16.22 -7.43
C HIS A 38 11.39 16.46 -8.57
N ALA A 39 11.26 15.49 -9.48
CA ALA A 39 10.39 15.50 -10.66
C ALA A 39 9.01 14.88 -10.40
N ALA A 40 8.66 14.56 -9.15
CA ALA A 40 7.33 14.04 -8.82
C ALA A 40 6.26 15.14 -9.05
N GLU A 41 5.31 14.83 -9.93
CA GLU A 41 4.13 15.63 -10.26
C GLU A 41 2.91 15.18 -9.45
N TRP A 42 2.86 13.91 -9.06
CA TRP A 42 1.81 13.35 -8.22
C TRP A 42 2.25 12.03 -7.59
N ALA A 43 1.69 11.70 -6.43
CA ALA A 43 1.85 10.37 -5.84
C ALA A 43 0.54 9.90 -5.20
N SER A 44 0.14 8.67 -5.50
CA SER A 44 -0.99 8.03 -4.84
C SER A 44 -0.60 7.59 -3.42
N PRO A 45 -1.57 7.26 -2.55
CA PRO A 45 -1.29 6.60 -1.27
C PRO A 45 -0.36 5.39 -1.42
N TYR A 46 -0.54 4.61 -2.49
CA TYR A 46 0.24 3.40 -2.78
C TYR A 46 1.71 3.71 -3.06
N GLY A 47 1.99 4.75 -3.85
CA GLY A 47 3.36 5.22 -4.09
C GLY A 47 4.01 5.72 -2.80
N LEU A 48 3.30 6.52 -2.01
CA LEU A 48 3.82 7.07 -0.75
C LEU A 48 4.21 6.00 0.26
N VAL A 49 3.32 5.03 0.54
CA VAL A 49 3.63 3.96 1.49
C VAL A 49 4.68 3.00 0.95
N GLY A 50 4.74 2.78 -0.36
CA GLY A 50 5.78 1.98 -0.98
C GLY A 50 7.16 2.64 -0.93
N LEU A 51 7.23 3.97 -1.02
CA LEU A 51 8.48 4.71 -0.81
C LEU A 51 9.00 4.54 0.62
N LEU A 52 8.12 4.57 1.61
CA LEU A 52 8.49 4.29 3.01
C LEU A 52 9.00 2.86 3.19
N ALA A 53 8.35 1.88 2.56
CA ALA A 53 8.81 0.49 2.58
C ALA A 53 10.23 0.34 1.97
N ALA A 54 10.50 1.01 0.84
CA ALA A 54 11.85 1.03 0.25
C ALA A 54 12.88 1.70 1.19
N GLY A 55 12.51 2.83 1.81
CA GLY A 55 13.36 3.53 2.77
C GLY A 55 13.71 2.69 3.99
N GLN A 56 12.73 2.01 4.56
CA GLN A 56 12.92 1.11 5.70
C GLN A 56 13.79 -0.09 5.34
N ALA A 57 13.55 -0.73 4.21
CA ALA A 57 14.37 -1.84 3.72
C ALA A 57 15.83 -1.40 3.50
N SER A 58 16.04 -0.25 2.86
CA SER A 58 17.37 0.32 2.61
C SER A 58 18.10 0.61 3.90
N ARG A 59 17.43 1.28 4.85
CA ARG A 59 18.00 1.60 6.16
C ARG A 59 18.36 0.35 6.96
N THR A 60 17.52 -0.68 6.88
CA THR A 60 17.76 -1.96 7.57
C THR A 60 18.94 -2.71 6.98
N ALA A 61 19.09 -2.69 5.65
CA ALA A 61 20.18 -3.38 4.95
C ALA A 61 21.53 -2.67 5.11
N ALA A 62 21.57 -1.34 4.97
CA ALA A 62 22.81 -0.57 4.98
C ALA A 62 23.23 -0.07 6.38
N GLY A 63 22.32 -0.08 7.36
CA GLY A 63 22.57 0.45 8.71
C GLY A 63 22.60 1.98 8.80
N GLU A 64 22.45 2.70 7.68
CA GLU A 64 22.38 4.16 7.60
C GLU A 64 21.12 4.63 6.86
N ARG A 65 20.71 5.89 7.06
CA ARG A 65 19.52 6.43 6.40
C ARG A 65 19.81 6.70 4.91
N PRO A 66 18.99 6.19 3.97
CA PRO A 66 19.05 6.64 2.59
C PRO A 66 18.70 8.14 2.50
N LEU A 67 19.12 8.75 1.40
CA LEU A 67 18.78 10.13 1.05
C LEU A 67 17.43 10.17 0.33
N LEU A 68 16.67 11.26 0.51
CA LEU A 68 15.45 11.54 -0.22
C LEU A 68 15.42 12.99 -0.66
N THR A 69 15.30 13.27 -1.96
CA THR A 69 14.92 14.63 -2.41
C THR A 69 13.42 14.83 -2.25
N ALA A 70 13.01 16.04 -1.88
CA ALA A 70 11.60 16.41 -1.88
C ALA A 70 11.13 16.86 -3.29
N PRO A 71 9.83 16.74 -3.62
CA PRO A 71 9.28 17.29 -4.85
C PRO A 71 9.53 18.80 -4.97
N THR A 72 9.87 19.26 -6.17
CA THR A 72 10.12 20.69 -6.44
C THR A 72 8.82 21.49 -6.61
N SER A 73 7.76 20.84 -7.07
CA SER A 73 6.42 21.46 -7.17
C SER A 73 5.86 21.78 -5.77
N PRO A 74 5.57 23.06 -5.45
CA PRO A 74 5.02 23.44 -4.15
C PRO A 74 3.68 22.77 -3.83
N GLU A 75 2.85 22.51 -4.84
CA GLU A 75 1.56 21.84 -4.69
C GLU A 75 1.75 20.38 -4.26
N VAL A 76 2.64 19.66 -4.94
CA VAL A 76 2.95 18.25 -4.65
C VAL A 76 3.61 18.13 -3.29
N LEU A 77 4.56 19.02 -2.99
CA LEU A 77 5.22 19.11 -1.69
C LEU A 77 4.21 19.35 -0.56
N SER A 78 3.27 20.29 -0.76
CA SER A 78 2.21 20.57 0.20
C SER A 78 1.29 19.36 0.39
N TYR A 79 0.91 18.69 -0.71
CA TYR A 79 0.10 17.48 -0.67
C TYR A 79 0.80 16.34 0.09
N TRP A 80 2.08 16.05 -0.17
CA TRP A 80 2.84 15.02 0.56
C TRP A 80 2.89 15.33 2.08
N GLY A 81 3.01 16.61 2.43
CA GLY A 81 2.91 17.07 3.81
C GLY A 81 1.52 16.81 4.44
N ARG A 82 0.44 17.16 3.74
CA ARG A 82 -0.95 16.90 4.19
C ARG A 82 -1.28 15.41 4.26
N ALA A 83 -0.76 14.63 3.33
CA ALA A 83 -0.87 13.18 3.29
C ALA A 83 -0.11 12.50 4.45
N GLY A 84 0.70 13.23 5.22
CA GLY A 84 1.43 12.70 6.37
C GLY A 84 2.77 12.05 6.02
N PHE A 85 3.16 12.01 4.76
CA PHE A 85 4.36 11.29 4.31
C PHE A 85 5.64 11.79 4.98
N PHE A 86 5.89 13.11 5.01
CA PHE A 86 7.15 13.65 5.56
C PHE A 86 7.34 13.40 7.06
N ARG A 87 6.25 13.18 7.80
CA ARG A 87 6.32 12.81 9.21
C ARG A 87 7.01 11.46 9.38
N GLU A 88 6.56 10.47 8.62
CA GLU A 88 7.09 9.11 8.66
C GLU A 88 8.44 9.01 7.94
N ALA A 89 8.60 9.73 6.83
CA ALA A 89 9.86 9.74 6.07
C ALA A 89 11.03 10.30 6.88
N GLY A 90 10.80 11.23 7.82
CA GLY A 90 11.86 11.80 8.66
C GLY A 90 12.55 10.79 9.59
N GLU A 91 11.91 9.66 9.89
CA GLU A 91 12.50 8.57 10.67
C GLU A 91 13.36 7.63 9.81
N LEU A 92 13.09 7.58 8.50
CA LEU A 92 13.69 6.62 7.57
C LEU A 92 14.77 7.25 6.70
N PHE A 93 14.59 8.49 6.27
CA PHE A 93 15.43 9.18 5.30
C PHE A 93 16.19 10.35 5.93
N GLU A 94 17.31 10.68 5.32
CA GLU A 94 17.86 12.04 5.37
C GLU A 94 17.24 12.83 4.22
N ILE A 95 16.34 13.76 4.53
CA ILE A 95 15.56 14.47 3.52
C ILE A 95 16.31 15.73 3.09
N HIS A 96 16.54 15.85 1.79
CA HIS A 96 17.18 16.99 1.13
C HIS A 96 16.11 17.92 0.55
N GLY A 97 16.14 19.18 0.99
CA GLY A 97 15.16 20.22 0.64
C GLY A 97 14.36 20.70 1.84
N ARG A 98 13.60 21.79 1.67
CA ARG A 98 12.70 22.30 2.71
C ARG A 98 11.38 21.55 2.64
N VAL A 99 11.09 20.74 3.65
CA VAL A 99 9.78 20.11 3.82
C VAL A 99 8.84 21.02 4.62
N PRO A 100 7.52 21.02 4.33
CA PRO A 100 6.55 21.78 5.10
C PRO A 100 6.52 21.34 6.57
N LYS A 101 6.30 22.27 7.50
CA LYS A 101 5.99 21.91 8.89
C LYS A 101 4.67 21.12 8.92
N PRO A 102 4.54 20.12 9.82
CA PRO A 102 3.29 19.40 10.00
C PRO A 102 2.15 20.39 10.30
N LYS A 103 1.12 20.41 9.45
CA LYS A 103 -0.14 21.09 9.74
C LYS A 103 -1.19 20.05 10.09
N THR A 104 -2.15 20.40 10.94
CA THR A 104 -3.34 19.58 11.17
C THR A 104 -4.07 19.42 9.82
N PRO A 105 -4.42 18.19 9.38
CA PRO A 105 -5.11 17.99 8.12
C PRO A 105 -6.49 18.67 8.17
N THR A 106 -6.63 19.78 7.46
CA THR A 106 -7.89 20.54 7.33
C THR A 106 -8.72 20.11 6.10
N ASP A 107 -8.23 19.16 5.30
CA ASP A 107 -8.83 18.78 4.02
C ASP A 107 -9.67 17.50 4.10
N SER A 108 -10.75 17.46 3.30
CA SER A 108 -11.70 16.33 3.27
C SER A 108 -11.18 15.13 2.48
N ASP A 109 -10.33 15.33 1.47
CA ASP A 109 -9.87 14.25 0.58
C ASP A 109 -8.90 13.24 1.26
N VAL A 110 -8.28 13.62 2.39
CA VAL A 110 -7.44 12.71 3.19
C VAL A 110 -8.27 12.11 4.32
N LEU A 111 -8.73 10.87 4.12
CA LEU A 111 -9.52 10.11 5.10
C LEU A 111 -8.63 9.64 6.25
N LEU A 112 -7.46 9.12 5.92
CA LEU A 112 -6.42 8.70 6.85
C LEU A 112 -5.07 9.12 6.27
N PRO A 113 -4.35 10.07 6.90
CA PRO A 113 -2.97 10.33 6.56
C PRO A 113 -2.14 9.05 6.66
N VAL A 114 -0.97 9.01 6.03
CA VAL A 114 -0.01 7.92 6.22
C VAL A 114 0.20 7.72 7.72
N THR A 115 -0.16 6.52 8.18
CA THR A 115 -0.22 6.14 9.59
C THR A 115 0.60 4.86 9.78
N PRO A 116 1.55 4.83 10.72
CA PRO A 116 2.32 3.63 10.99
C PRO A 116 1.47 2.54 11.65
N VAL A 117 1.76 1.29 11.33
CA VAL A 117 1.16 0.10 11.94
C VAL A 117 2.30 -0.78 12.44
N ARG A 118 2.47 -0.87 13.75
CA ARG A 118 3.59 -1.56 14.41
C ARG A 118 3.09 -2.63 15.37
N ALA A 119 1.93 -2.42 15.99
CA ALA A 119 1.30 -3.34 16.93
C ALA A 119 -0.22 -3.39 16.73
N ALA A 120 -0.88 -4.34 17.43
CA ALA A 120 -2.33 -4.54 17.33
C ALA A 120 -3.13 -3.31 17.80
N GLU A 121 -2.60 -2.55 18.76
CA GLU A 121 -3.21 -1.33 19.27
C GLU A 121 -3.31 -0.25 18.17
N ASP A 122 -2.32 -0.17 17.27
CA ASP A 122 -2.33 0.79 16.15
C ASP A 122 -3.47 0.47 15.18
N VAL A 123 -3.79 -0.81 14.98
CA VAL A 123 -4.90 -1.26 14.12
C VAL A 123 -6.23 -0.74 14.68
N HIS A 124 -6.42 -0.80 16.00
CA HIS A 124 -7.63 -0.29 16.64
C HIS A 124 -7.77 1.24 16.48
N GLN A 125 -6.65 1.97 16.57
CA GLN A 125 -6.64 3.42 16.34
C GLN A 125 -6.98 3.77 14.88
N VAL A 126 -6.39 3.06 13.91
CA VAL A 126 -6.67 3.22 12.48
C VAL A 126 -8.15 3.01 12.19
N VAL A 127 -8.74 1.93 12.71
CA VAL A 127 -10.17 1.63 12.53
C VAL A 127 -11.05 2.70 13.16
N SER A 128 -10.73 3.13 14.39
CA SER A 128 -11.49 4.15 15.10
C SER A 128 -11.48 5.49 14.37
N HIS A 129 -10.32 5.93 13.87
CA HIS A 129 -10.17 7.16 13.09
C HIS A 129 -11.00 7.11 11.81
N ILE A 130 -10.90 6.00 11.08
CA ILE A 130 -11.68 5.82 9.86
C ILE A 130 -13.17 5.76 10.14
N GLN A 131 -13.66 5.08 11.17
CA GLN A 131 -15.09 5.04 11.47
C GLN A 131 -15.66 6.44 11.76
N GLN A 132 -14.89 7.27 12.49
CA GLN A 132 -15.25 8.66 12.78
C GLN A 132 -15.32 9.52 11.51
N ARG A 133 -14.35 9.40 10.59
CA ARG A 133 -14.32 10.19 9.34
C ARG A 133 -15.17 9.62 8.20
N ALA A 134 -15.28 8.30 8.10
CA ALA A 134 -16.00 7.58 7.07
C ALA A 134 -17.50 7.86 7.14
N THR A 135 -18.07 8.03 8.34
CA THR A 135 -19.48 8.42 8.48
C THR A 135 -19.76 9.76 7.77
N ALA A 136 -18.83 10.71 7.87
CA ALA A 136 -18.94 12.01 7.20
C ALA A 136 -18.68 11.92 5.70
N ILE A 137 -17.74 11.09 5.22
CA ILE A 137 -17.26 11.12 3.82
C ILE A 137 -17.83 9.99 2.95
N LEU A 138 -17.90 8.75 3.45
CA LEU A 138 -18.49 7.64 2.68
C LEU A 138 -19.98 7.87 2.42
N THR A 139 -20.70 8.41 3.40
CA THR A 139 -22.15 8.67 3.27
C THR A 139 -22.43 9.91 2.41
N SER A 140 -21.68 11.01 2.60
CA SER A 140 -22.00 12.29 1.93
C SER A 140 -21.35 12.47 0.55
N GLU A 141 -20.16 11.91 0.32
CA GLU A 141 -19.40 12.14 -0.93
C GLU A 141 -19.41 10.93 -1.88
N LEU A 142 -19.66 9.72 -1.40
CA LEU A 142 -19.61 8.50 -2.22
C LEU A 142 -20.95 7.78 -2.34
N GLY A 143 -21.98 8.24 -1.60
CA GLY A 143 -23.30 7.61 -1.56
C GLY A 143 -23.28 6.18 -1.02
N ILE A 144 -22.29 5.84 -0.20
CA ILE A 144 -22.09 4.49 0.32
C ILE A 144 -22.92 4.31 1.60
N ASP A 145 -23.78 3.28 1.62
CA ASP A 145 -24.66 2.92 2.73
C ASP A 145 -23.86 2.76 4.05
N PRO A 146 -24.32 3.26 5.20
CA PRO A 146 -23.68 3.04 6.49
C PRO A 146 -23.31 1.58 6.81
N LYS A 147 -24.07 0.58 6.31
CA LYS A 147 -23.74 -0.85 6.44
C LYS A 147 -22.47 -1.24 5.70
N ALA A 148 -22.11 -0.52 4.65
CA ALA A 148 -20.90 -0.72 3.88
C ALA A 148 -19.64 -0.17 4.58
N THR A 149 -19.80 0.84 5.43
CA THR A 149 -18.71 1.41 6.26
C THR A 149 -18.13 0.38 7.22
N MET A 150 -18.94 -0.56 7.71
CA MET A 150 -18.46 -1.65 8.55
C MET A 150 -17.55 -2.62 7.78
N GLY A 151 -17.92 -2.98 6.55
CA GLY A 151 -17.07 -3.81 5.68
C GLY A 151 -15.77 -3.11 5.28
N PHE A 152 -15.81 -1.79 5.12
CA PHE A 152 -14.63 -0.95 4.88
C PHE A 152 -13.64 -1.03 6.05
N ALA A 153 -14.13 -0.79 7.26
CA ALA A 153 -13.34 -0.87 8.49
C ALA A 153 -12.75 -2.27 8.70
N MET A 154 -13.53 -3.33 8.44
CA MET A 154 -13.02 -4.70 8.47
C MET A 154 -11.90 -4.93 7.46
N ALA A 155 -12.08 -4.50 6.21
CA ALA A 155 -11.06 -4.69 5.18
C ALA A 155 -9.73 -3.99 5.53
N LEU A 156 -9.83 -2.79 6.10
CA LEU A 156 -8.70 -2.03 6.62
C LEU A 156 -8.02 -2.76 7.79
N SER A 157 -8.80 -3.22 8.78
CA SER A 157 -8.30 -3.96 9.94
C SER A 157 -7.55 -5.22 9.53
N GLU A 158 -8.12 -6.02 8.63
CA GLU A 158 -7.50 -7.25 8.12
C GLU A 158 -6.21 -6.97 7.37
N ALA A 159 -6.18 -5.92 6.55
CA ALA A 159 -4.97 -5.54 5.81
C ALA A 159 -3.85 -5.07 6.76
N CYS A 160 -4.18 -4.28 7.79
CA CYS A 160 -3.22 -3.83 8.81
C CYS A 160 -2.76 -4.96 9.73
N GLN A 161 -3.65 -5.86 10.13
CA GLN A 161 -3.32 -7.00 10.98
C GLN A 161 -2.30 -7.94 10.31
N ASN A 162 -2.35 -8.07 8.99
CA ASN A 162 -1.34 -8.83 8.23
C ASN A 162 0.08 -8.27 8.45
N ILE A 163 0.25 -6.96 8.62
CA ILE A 163 1.56 -6.38 8.95
C ILE A 163 2.03 -6.94 10.30
N VAL A 164 1.21 -6.74 11.34
CA VAL A 164 1.53 -7.10 12.73
C VAL A 164 1.83 -8.60 12.85
N GLU A 165 1.06 -9.45 12.19
CA GLU A 165 1.19 -10.90 12.32
C GLU A 165 2.26 -11.54 11.43
N HIS A 166 2.57 -10.91 10.29
CA HIS A 166 3.29 -11.60 9.21
C HIS A 166 4.51 -10.85 8.68
N ALA A 167 4.56 -9.52 8.72
CA ALA A 167 5.66 -8.79 8.11
C ALA A 167 7.00 -9.04 8.83
N GLY A 168 6.96 -9.27 10.15
CA GLY A 168 8.17 -9.32 11.00
C GLY A 168 8.82 -7.95 11.21
N THR A 169 8.12 -6.89 10.82
CA THR A 169 8.48 -5.48 10.97
C THR A 169 7.20 -4.64 10.93
N GLY A 170 7.31 -3.32 11.14
CA GLY A 170 6.17 -2.41 10.99
C GLY A 170 5.87 -2.08 9.53
N GLY A 171 4.78 -1.38 9.29
CA GLY A 171 4.41 -0.87 7.98
C GLY A 171 3.55 0.39 8.08
N TRP A 172 2.89 0.74 6.99
CA TRP A 172 2.05 1.93 6.91
C TRP A 172 0.75 1.65 6.19
N VAL A 173 -0.26 2.41 6.59
CA VAL A 173 -1.56 2.49 5.92
C VAL A 173 -1.90 3.93 5.59
N ALA A 174 -2.52 4.15 4.44
CA ALA A 174 -3.06 5.44 4.04
C ALA A 174 -4.39 5.24 3.31
N VAL A 175 -5.32 6.18 3.54
CA VAL A 175 -6.64 6.17 2.90
C VAL A 175 -6.95 7.56 2.37
N GLN A 176 -7.23 7.64 1.08
CA GLN A 176 -7.59 8.90 0.43
C GLN A 176 -8.78 8.72 -0.52
N SER A 177 -9.57 9.78 -0.66
CA SER A 177 -10.66 9.90 -1.61
C SER A 177 -10.31 10.98 -2.63
N TYR A 178 -10.45 10.69 -3.92
CA TYR A 178 -10.22 11.69 -4.97
C TYR A 178 -10.93 11.32 -6.27
N HIS A 179 -11.10 12.30 -7.16
CA HIS A 179 -11.79 12.10 -8.43
C HIS A 179 -10.84 11.60 -9.52
N TRP A 180 -11.05 10.38 -9.99
CA TRP A 180 -10.36 9.82 -11.16
C TRP A 180 -10.92 10.40 -12.44
N ARG A 181 -10.35 11.51 -12.91
CA ARG A 181 -10.82 12.21 -14.12
C ARG A 181 -10.67 11.38 -15.41
N ARG A 182 -9.58 10.62 -15.55
CA ARG A 182 -9.23 9.96 -16.83
C ARG A 182 -9.65 8.49 -16.94
N ARG A 183 -9.61 7.72 -15.83
CA ARG A 183 -9.90 6.28 -15.86
C ARG A 183 -11.39 5.98 -15.70
N LEU A 184 -12.02 6.53 -14.66
CA LEU A 184 -13.43 6.26 -14.35
C LEU A 184 -14.36 7.45 -14.55
N ALA A 185 -13.84 8.68 -14.54
CA ALA A 185 -14.63 9.91 -14.42
C ALA A 185 -15.54 9.92 -13.16
N ARG A 186 -15.03 9.37 -12.05
CA ARG A 186 -15.78 9.22 -10.78
C ARG A 186 -14.88 9.40 -9.57
N ARG A 187 -15.46 9.65 -8.39
CA ARG A 187 -14.70 9.57 -7.13
C ARG A 187 -14.31 8.12 -6.83
N VAL A 188 -13.13 7.94 -6.23
CA VAL A 188 -12.65 6.64 -5.73
C VAL A 188 -12.08 6.81 -4.34
N VAL A 189 -12.21 5.77 -3.53
CA VAL A 189 -11.42 5.62 -2.30
C VAL A 189 -10.30 4.64 -2.58
N VAL A 190 -9.09 5.06 -2.24
CA VAL A 190 -7.88 4.25 -2.32
C VAL A 190 -7.37 3.98 -0.92
N ILE A 191 -7.29 2.69 -0.58
CA ILE A 191 -6.59 2.20 0.62
C ILE A 191 -5.28 1.60 0.14
N ALA A 192 -4.18 2.08 0.70
CA ALA A 192 -2.86 1.50 0.47
C ALA A 192 -2.26 1.04 1.80
N VAL A 193 -1.74 -0.18 1.80
CA VAL A 193 -1.02 -0.77 2.94
C VAL A 193 0.31 -1.31 2.42
N ALA A 194 1.41 -0.98 3.07
CA ALA A 194 2.71 -1.53 2.72
C ALA A 194 3.59 -1.79 3.93
N ASP A 195 4.39 -2.85 3.85
CA ASP A 195 5.45 -3.18 4.78
C ASP A 195 6.76 -3.47 4.02
N ALA A 196 7.88 -3.45 4.75
CA ALA A 196 9.21 -3.83 4.26
C ALA A 196 9.65 -5.22 4.74
N GLY A 197 8.69 -6.07 5.11
CA GLY A 197 8.90 -7.33 5.79
C GLY A 197 9.29 -8.50 4.90
N VAL A 198 9.00 -9.71 5.41
CA VAL A 198 9.42 -10.97 4.77
C VAL A 198 8.62 -11.34 3.51
N GLY A 199 7.45 -10.74 3.30
CA GLY A 199 6.56 -11.01 2.17
C GLY A 199 5.77 -12.33 2.28
N PHE A 200 4.84 -12.53 1.34
CA PHE A 200 3.88 -13.65 1.37
C PHE A 200 4.57 -15.02 1.25
N ARG A 201 5.53 -15.15 0.32
CA ARG A 201 6.20 -16.44 0.08
C ARG A 201 6.88 -16.97 1.34
N ARG A 202 7.70 -16.15 2.00
CA ARG A 202 8.42 -16.56 3.22
C ARG A 202 7.48 -16.72 4.41
N SER A 203 6.44 -15.88 4.53
CA SER A 203 5.44 -16.01 5.60
C SER A 203 4.68 -17.34 5.55
N LEU A 204 4.33 -17.80 4.34
CA LEU A 204 3.54 -19.02 4.12
C LEU A 204 4.40 -20.30 3.94
N GLU A 205 5.70 -20.15 3.73
CA GLU A 205 6.64 -21.26 3.48
C GLU A 205 6.54 -22.40 4.52
N PRO A 206 6.49 -22.12 5.85
CA PRO A 206 6.38 -23.19 6.86
C PRO A 206 5.11 -24.04 6.72
N ALA A 207 4.02 -23.44 6.22
CA ALA A 207 2.73 -24.10 6.09
C ALA A 207 2.55 -24.83 4.75
N GLN A 208 3.20 -24.35 3.67
CA GLN A 208 2.87 -24.74 2.29
C GLN A 208 4.03 -25.30 1.45
N ALA A 209 5.29 -25.05 1.79
CA ALA A 209 6.42 -25.43 0.93
C ALA A 209 6.41 -26.94 0.57
N LYS A 210 6.08 -27.80 1.54
CA LYS A 210 5.98 -29.26 1.33
C LYS A 210 4.86 -29.67 0.35
N ARG A 211 3.78 -28.89 0.27
CA ARG A 211 2.62 -29.17 -0.61
C ARG A 211 2.90 -28.79 -2.06
N PHE A 212 3.61 -27.68 -2.27
CA PHE A 212 3.88 -27.14 -3.61
C PHE A 212 5.23 -27.59 -4.19
N GLY A 213 6.17 -28.01 -3.34
CA GLY A 213 7.49 -28.47 -3.76
C GLY A 213 8.22 -27.40 -4.58
N GLU A 214 8.79 -27.79 -5.72
CA GLU A 214 9.52 -26.89 -6.63
C GLU A 214 8.66 -25.78 -7.23
N ARG A 215 7.32 -25.89 -7.19
CA ARG A 215 6.40 -24.85 -7.68
C ARG A 215 6.16 -23.73 -6.67
N TRP A 216 6.78 -23.80 -5.49
CA TRP A 216 6.62 -22.77 -4.46
C TRP A 216 7.41 -21.50 -4.84
N GLY A 217 6.69 -20.49 -5.33
CA GLY A 217 7.22 -19.19 -5.70
C GLY A 217 6.35 -18.04 -5.20
N ASP A 218 6.73 -16.81 -5.52
CA ASP A 218 6.01 -15.61 -5.07
C ASP A 218 4.57 -15.59 -5.62
N ALA A 219 4.39 -15.89 -6.92
CA ALA A 219 3.07 -16.00 -7.55
C ALA A 219 2.19 -17.07 -6.88
N ALA A 220 2.73 -18.27 -6.67
CA ALA A 220 2.00 -19.38 -6.03
C ALA A 220 1.60 -19.04 -4.59
N ALA A 221 2.45 -18.32 -3.85
CA ALA A 221 2.14 -17.86 -2.49
C ALA A 221 1.00 -16.83 -2.48
N LEU A 222 1.00 -15.90 -3.42
CA LEU A 222 -0.07 -14.92 -3.58
C LEU A 222 -1.40 -15.57 -3.95
N GLU A 223 -1.41 -16.53 -4.87
CA GLU A 223 -2.60 -17.32 -5.21
C GLU A 223 -3.12 -18.13 -4.01
N ALA A 224 -2.23 -18.80 -3.28
CA ALA A 224 -2.60 -19.54 -2.08
C ALA A 224 -3.25 -18.62 -1.03
N ALA A 225 -2.73 -17.41 -0.85
CA ALA A 225 -3.26 -16.45 0.10
C ALA A 225 -4.63 -15.88 -0.33
N LEU A 226 -4.71 -15.29 -1.52
CA LEU A 226 -5.89 -14.51 -1.95
C LEU A 226 -7.02 -15.38 -2.51
N ILE A 227 -6.68 -16.47 -3.21
CA ILE A 227 -7.68 -17.34 -3.86
C ILE A 227 -8.08 -18.48 -2.94
N GLN A 228 -7.10 -19.19 -2.38
CA GLN A 228 -7.33 -20.39 -1.56
C GLN A 228 -7.56 -20.09 -0.08
N GLY A 229 -7.31 -18.86 0.38
CA GLY A 229 -7.52 -18.46 1.78
C GLY A 229 -6.55 -19.13 2.75
N VAL A 230 -5.32 -19.40 2.31
CA VAL A 230 -4.30 -20.04 3.13
C VAL A 230 -3.67 -19.04 4.09
N SER A 231 -3.44 -19.45 5.34
CA SER A 231 -2.71 -18.69 6.36
C SER A 231 -1.55 -19.50 6.93
N ARG A 232 -0.55 -18.80 7.50
CA ARG A 232 0.56 -19.44 8.24
C ARG A 232 0.08 -20.14 9.52
N PHE A 233 -1.01 -19.66 10.12
CA PHE A 233 -1.62 -20.21 11.32
C PHE A 233 -2.77 -21.15 10.95
N ARG A 234 -2.91 -22.28 11.67
CA ARG A 234 -3.88 -23.34 11.35
C ARG A 234 -5.15 -23.31 12.22
N ASP A 235 -5.38 -22.25 12.99
CA ASP A 235 -6.53 -22.16 13.91
C ASP A 235 -7.86 -21.97 13.16
N PRO A 236 -9.00 -22.46 13.72
CA PRO A 236 -10.33 -22.19 13.18
C PRO A 236 -10.56 -20.67 13.00
N GLY A 237 -10.90 -20.25 11.78
CA GLY A 237 -11.12 -18.83 11.43
C GLY A 237 -9.92 -18.11 10.80
N ARG A 238 -8.72 -18.70 10.80
CA ARG A 238 -7.55 -18.16 10.08
C ARG A 238 -7.74 -18.26 8.56
N GLY A 239 -7.10 -17.35 7.82
CA GLY A 239 -7.20 -17.28 6.34
C GLY A 239 -8.52 -16.70 5.81
N GLN A 240 -9.43 -16.29 6.69
CA GLN A 240 -10.68 -15.63 6.30
C GLN A 240 -10.51 -14.14 6.01
N GLY A 241 -9.46 -13.48 6.50
CA GLY A 241 -9.25 -12.04 6.35
C GLY A 241 -9.21 -11.57 4.90
N LEU A 242 -8.25 -12.07 4.12
CA LEU A 242 -8.13 -11.74 2.69
C LEU A 242 -9.35 -12.17 1.87
N LYS A 243 -9.95 -13.31 2.20
CA LYS A 243 -11.21 -13.76 1.58
C LYS A 243 -12.35 -12.78 1.89
N GLY A 244 -12.42 -12.27 3.12
CA GLY A 244 -13.36 -11.26 3.57
C GLY A 244 -13.17 -9.94 2.82
N ILE A 245 -11.93 -9.45 2.73
CA ILE A 245 -11.58 -8.26 1.93
C ILE A 245 -12.03 -8.46 0.48
N ARG A 246 -11.65 -9.58 -0.14
CA ARG A 246 -12.01 -9.90 -1.53
C ARG A 246 -13.52 -9.89 -1.76
N ASN A 247 -14.26 -10.58 -0.90
CA ASN A 247 -15.71 -10.66 -0.99
C ASN A 247 -16.38 -9.29 -0.79
N TYR A 248 -15.83 -8.46 0.10
CA TYR A 248 -16.29 -7.09 0.29
C TYR A 248 -16.04 -6.25 -0.96
N ILE A 249 -14.80 -6.16 -1.43
CA ILE A 249 -14.39 -5.37 -2.59
C ILE A 249 -15.17 -5.74 -3.85
N SER A 250 -15.40 -7.04 -4.08
CA SER A 250 -16.14 -7.53 -5.25
C SER A 250 -17.60 -7.05 -5.28
N ARG A 251 -18.23 -6.79 -4.12
CA ARG A 251 -19.61 -6.26 -4.05
C ARG A 251 -19.73 -4.82 -4.54
N TRP A 252 -18.61 -4.09 -4.58
CA TRP A 252 -18.55 -2.67 -4.93
C TRP A 252 -17.94 -2.42 -6.31
N ASP A 253 -17.78 -3.48 -7.12
CA ASP A 253 -17.00 -3.42 -8.37
C ASP A 253 -15.61 -2.82 -8.13
N GLY A 254 -15.01 -3.12 -6.98
CA GLY A 254 -13.72 -2.59 -6.58
C GLY A 254 -12.54 -3.46 -7.04
N LYS A 255 -11.34 -2.90 -6.95
CA LYS A 255 -10.07 -3.60 -7.20
C LYS A 255 -9.40 -3.96 -5.89
N ILE A 256 -8.87 -5.19 -5.81
CA ILE A 256 -7.83 -5.56 -4.85
C ILE A 256 -6.59 -6.00 -5.63
N SER A 257 -5.42 -5.47 -5.27
CA SER A 257 -4.13 -5.85 -5.83
C SER A 257 -3.13 -6.06 -4.69
N ILE A 258 -2.41 -7.18 -4.71
CA ILE A 258 -1.36 -7.51 -3.74
C ILE A 258 -0.09 -7.80 -4.51
N ARG A 259 0.96 -7.05 -4.21
CA ARG A 259 2.32 -7.26 -4.70
C ARG A 259 3.20 -7.76 -3.56
N SER A 260 4.03 -8.76 -3.81
CA SER A 260 5.05 -9.22 -2.86
C SER A 260 6.14 -9.98 -3.59
N GLY A 261 7.41 -9.71 -3.25
CA GLY A 261 8.56 -10.31 -3.94
C GLY A 261 8.59 -9.91 -5.42
N THR A 262 8.52 -10.90 -6.30
CA THR A 262 8.58 -10.77 -7.76
C THR A 262 7.23 -10.97 -8.45
N ALA A 263 6.13 -11.01 -7.69
CA ALA A 263 4.80 -11.25 -8.25
C ALA A 263 3.75 -10.25 -7.74
N ARG A 264 2.65 -10.15 -8.48
CA ARG A 264 1.47 -9.39 -8.12
C ARG A 264 0.21 -10.13 -8.56
N ILE A 265 -0.75 -10.25 -7.65
CA ILE A 265 -2.08 -10.81 -7.92
C ILE A 265 -3.14 -9.71 -7.73
N SER A 266 -4.17 -9.72 -8.58
CA SER A 266 -5.25 -8.75 -8.57
C SER A 266 -6.59 -9.42 -8.85
N ILE A 267 -7.65 -8.96 -8.17
CA ILE A 267 -9.02 -9.14 -8.67
C ILE A 267 -9.35 -7.86 -9.44
N VAL A 268 -9.41 -8.00 -10.77
CA VAL A 268 -9.53 -6.89 -11.70
C VAL A 268 -11.01 -6.68 -12.05
N PRO A 269 -11.60 -5.53 -11.69
CA PRO A 269 -12.97 -5.18 -12.08
C PRO A 269 -13.03 -4.78 -13.56
N SER A 270 -14.25 -4.71 -14.11
CA SER A 270 -14.47 -4.49 -15.55
C SER A 270 -13.92 -3.17 -16.10
N TRP A 271 -13.71 -2.18 -15.23
CA TRP A 271 -13.22 -0.86 -15.59
C TRP A 271 -11.70 -0.70 -15.53
N ASP A 272 -11.00 -1.73 -15.06
CA ASP A 272 -9.55 -1.75 -14.95
C ASP A 272 -8.96 -2.71 -16.01
N ASP A 273 -7.87 -2.31 -16.66
CA ASP A 273 -7.16 -3.06 -17.70
C ASP A 273 -5.95 -3.85 -17.18
N ASP A 274 -5.80 -3.96 -15.86
CA ASP A 274 -4.73 -4.73 -15.24
C ASP A 274 -4.91 -6.25 -15.48
N VAL A 275 -3.86 -7.02 -15.20
CA VAL A 275 -3.92 -8.49 -15.31
C VAL A 275 -4.11 -9.17 -13.95
N PRO A 276 -4.86 -10.29 -13.86
CA PRO A 276 -5.13 -10.96 -12.59
C PRO A 276 -3.88 -11.49 -11.88
N LEU A 277 -2.87 -11.93 -12.62
CA LEU A 277 -1.61 -12.40 -12.06
C LEU A 277 -0.47 -11.98 -12.99
N LYS A 278 0.57 -11.40 -12.42
CA LYS A 278 1.81 -11.07 -13.11
C LYS A 278 2.99 -11.58 -12.29
N ASP A 279 3.85 -12.35 -12.93
CA ASP A 279 5.06 -12.92 -12.36
C ASP A 279 6.30 -12.34 -13.06
N GLY A 280 7.49 -12.59 -12.53
CA GLY A 280 8.76 -12.09 -13.07
C GLY A 280 8.90 -10.56 -12.98
N LEU A 281 8.21 -9.94 -12.02
CA LEU A 281 8.37 -8.52 -11.73
C LEU A 281 9.71 -8.27 -11.03
N PRO A 282 10.26 -7.04 -11.10
CA PRO A 282 11.42 -6.69 -10.29
C PRO A 282 11.19 -7.02 -8.81
N ALA A 283 12.20 -7.47 -8.10
CA ALA A 283 12.04 -7.79 -6.68
C ALA A 283 11.77 -6.52 -5.85
N PHE A 284 10.85 -6.60 -4.89
CA PHE A 284 10.60 -5.52 -3.95
C PHE A 284 10.33 -6.08 -2.54
N PRO A 285 10.81 -5.42 -1.46
CA PRO A 285 10.67 -5.92 -0.09
C PRO A 285 9.21 -5.95 0.38
N GLY A 286 8.91 -6.85 1.31
CA GLY A 286 7.62 -6.93 2.00
C GLY A 286 6.43 -7.20 1.09
N SER A 287 5.30 -6.58 1.45
CA SER A 287 4.05 -6.67 0.71
C SER A 287 3.44 -5.28 0.51
N GLN A 288 2.80 -5.08 -0.65
CA GLN A 288 2.09 -3.85 -0.98
C GLN A 288 0.68 -4.21 -1.42
N VAL A 289 -0.30 -3.81 -0.61
CA VAL A 289 -1.73 -4.06 -0.81
C VAL A 289 -2.40 -2.76 -1.24
N LEU A 290 -3.19 -2.85 -2.31
CA LEU A 290 -3.99 -1.77 -2.87
C LEU A 290 -5.45 -2.21 -2.91
N LEU A 291 -6.33 -1.43 -2.31
CA LEU A 291 -7.78 -1.56 -2.48
C LEU A 291 -8.32 -0.27 -3.09
N ILE A 292 -9.18 -0.41 -4.10
CA ILE A 292 -9.83 0.72 -4.77
C ILE A 292 -11.32 0.46 -4.79
N ILE A 293 -12.09 1.42 -4.28
CA ILE A 293 -13.54 1.36 -4.24
C ILE A 293 -14.07 2.57 -5.01
N PRO A 294 -14.71 2.38 -6.18
CA PRO A 294 -15.33 3.48 -6.89
C PRO A 294 -16.63 3.93 -6.21
N GLU A 295 -16.92 5.21 -6.36
CA GLU A 295 -18.23 5.79 -6.08
C GLU A 295 -19.32 4.97 -6.78
N GLN A 296 -20.42 4.70 -6.08
CA GLN A 296 -21.52 3.94 -6.67
C GLN A 296 -22.44 4.86 -7.46
N GLY A 297 -22.92 4.39 -8.60
CA GLY A 297 -23.89 5.17 -9.37
C GLY A 297 -25.20 5.12 -8.61
N SER A 298 -26.04 6.15 -8.67
CA SER A 298 -27.44 5.97 -8.29
C SER A 298 -27.95 4.77 -9.07
N ARG A 299 -28.16 3.63 -8.40
CA ARG A 299 -28.86 2.49 -8.99
C ARG A 299 -30.25 3.01 -9.32
N LYS A 300 -30.55 3.17 -10.62
CA LYS A 300 -31.91 3.34 -11.08
C LYS A 300 -32.70 2.07 -10.79
#